data_AF-A0A6M0BVI9-F1
#
_entry.id   AF-A0A6M0BVI9-F1
#
_cell.length_a   1.000
_cell.length_b   1.000
_cell.length_c   1.000
_cell.angle_alpha   90.00
_cell.angle_beta   90.00
_cell.angle_gamma   90.00
#
_symmetry.space_group_name_H-M   'P 1'
#
loop_
_entity.id
_entity.type
_entity.pdbx_description
1 polymer ?
#
loop_
_entity_poly.entity_id
_entity_poly.type
_entity_poly.pdbx_seq_one_letter_code
_entity_poly.pdbx_strand_id
1 'polypeptide(L)'
;MPGYGIEKIKDIAIEGKDEKWVSFVNKLNDFIKVNHHLIRRIEDKQIGVWFLKSEDNQVTKESIENKLMFYLWDSVFPRDRRPLEDLLSKVDKQSIKLITYSDFIALSDDFIDAIISCEWLTF
;
A
#
# COMPACT_ATOMS: atom_id res chain seq x y z
N MET A 1 29.93 1.90 -13.58
CA MET A 1 29.09 0.95 -12.81
C MET A 1 27.71 0.94 -13.45
N PRO A 2 27.19 -0.19 -13.94
CA PRO A 2 25.96 -0.19 -14.70
C PRO A 2 24.77 -0.05 -13.75
N GLY A 3 23.93 0.96 -14.00
CA GLY A 3 22.69 1.28 -13.25
C GLY A 3 21.54 0.30 -13.49
N TYR A 4 21.84 -1.00 -13.40
CA TYR A 4 21.00 -2.11 -13.91
C TYR A 4 19.69 -2.35 -13.13
N GLY A 5 19.47 -1.65 -12.02
CA GLY A 5 18.30 -1.85 -11.17
C GLY A 5 17.16 -0.87 -11.44
N ILE A 6 17.44 0.41 -11.67
CA ILE A 6 16.43 1.47 -11.51
C ILE A 6 15.49 1.58 -12.71
N GLU A 7 15.96 1.29 -13.92
CA GLU A 7 15.14 1.41 -15.13
C GLU A 7 14.03 0.36 -15.19
N LYS A 8 14.29 -0.89 -14.77
CA LYS A 8 13.27 -1.95 -14.78
C LYS A 8 12.13 -1.72 -13.79
N ILE A 9 12.40 -1.06 -12.66
CA ILE A 9 11.39 -0.87 -11.59
C ILE A 9 10.30 0.09 -12.05
N LYS A 10 10.65 1.08 -12.87
CA LYS A 10 9.70 2.10 -13.35
C LYS A 10 8.64 1.54 -14.29
N ASP A 11 8.86 0.36 -14.85
CA ASP A 11 7.92 -0.30 -15.76
C ASP A 11 7.17 -1.46 -15.11
N ILE A 12 7.31 -1.64 -13.79
CA ILE A 12 6.52 -2.63 -13.06
C ILE A 12 5.08 -2.13 -12.94
N ALA A 13 4.13 -2.87 -13.53
CA ALA A 13 2.70 -2.59 -13.41
C ALA A 13 2.07 -3.37 -12.26
N ILE A 14 0.94 -2.90 -11.74
CA ILE A 14 0.11 -3.66 -10.80
C ILE A 14 -0.86 -4.53 -11.59
N GLU A 15 -1.04 -5.78 -11.17
CA GLU A 15 -2.03 -6.67 -11.77
C GLU A 15 -3.44 -6.09 -11.73
N GLY A 16 -4.07 -5.98 -12.90
CA GLY A 16 -5.42 -5.45 -13.06
C GLY A 16 -5.55 -3.93 -12.94
N LYS A 17 -4.45 -3.16 -12.88
CA LYS A 17 -4.48 -1.69 -12.76
C LYS A 17 -3.54 -1.03 -13.77
N ASP A 18 -3.90 0.16 -14.23
CA ASP A 18 -3.08 1.00 -15.14
C ASP A 18 -2.02 1.84 -14.38
N GLU A 19 -1.81 1.59 -13.09
CA GLU A 19 -0.87 2.34 -12.26
C GLU A 19 0.47 1.59 -12.11
N LYS A 20 1.56 2.36 -12.10
CA LYS A 20 2.92 1.84 -11.89
C LYS A 20 3.15 1.52 -10.42
N TRP A 21 3.81 0.40 -10.14
CA TRP A 21 4.16 -0.02 -8.78
C TRP A 21 4.93 1.06 -8.00
N VAL A 22 5.87 1.75 -8.64
CA VAL A 22 6.64 2.84 -8.00
C VAL A 22 5.72 3.99 -7.57
N SER A 23 4.76 4.37 -8.41
CA SER A 23 3.80 5.44 -8.13
C SER A 23 2.92 5.04 -6.93
N PHE A 24 2.42 3.80 -6.95
CA PHE A 24 1.67 3.23 -5.85
C PHE A 24 2.45 3.19 -4.53
N VAL A 25 3.71 2.74 -4.54
CA VAL A 25 4.57 2.70 -3.36
C VAL A 25 4.81 4.11 -2.80
N ASN A 26 5.00 5.11 -3.67
CA ASN A 26 5.13 6.50 -3.23
C ASN A 26 3.85 7.00 -2.55
N LYS A 27 2.69 6.82 -3.19
CA LYS A 27 1.38 7.19 -2.60
C LYS A 27 1.13 6.47 -1.28
N LEU A 28 1.50 5.19 -1.20
CA LEU A 28 1.39 4.40 0.02
C LEU A 28 2.32 4.91 1.12
N ASN A 29 3.56 5.27 0.80
CA ASN A 29 4.46 5.88 1.76
C ASN A 29 3.94 7.23 2.26
N ASP A 30 3.31 8.02 1.39
CA ASP A 30 2.71 9.29 1.79
C ASP A 30 1.48 9.07 2.68
N PHE A 31 0.65 8.05 2.40
CA PHE A 31 -0.41 7.61 3.30
C PHE A 31 0.14 7.23 4.69
N ILE A 32 1.23 6.45 4.74
CA ILE A 32 1.88 6.09 6.01
C ILE A 32 2.38 7.37 6.71
N LYS A 33 3.00 8.33 5.99
CA LYS A 33 3.49 9.61 6.55
C LYS A 33 2.37 10.47 7.13
N VAL A 34 1.23 10.60 6.46
CA VAL A 34 0.08 11.35 6.98
C VAL A 34 -0.39 10.74 8.31
N ASN A 35 -0.32 9.42 8.42
CA ASN A 35 -0.69 8.67 9.62
C ASN A 35 0.46 8.45 10.63
N HIS A 36 1.60 9.14 10.48
CA HIS A 36 2.79 8.96 11.34
C HIS A 36 2.51 9.11 12.84
N HIS A 37 1.51 9.92 13.20
CA HIS A 37 1.09 10.13 14.59
C HIS A 37 0.54 8.86 15.27
N LEU A 38 0.04 7.89 14.49
CA LEU A 38 -0.44 6.59 14.99
C LEU A 38 0.60 5.47 14.83
N ILE A 39 1.68 5.71 14.08
CA ILE A 39 2.66 4.70 13.70
C ILE A 39 3.97 4.95 14.46
N ARG A 40 4.30 4.04 15.38
CA ARG A 40 5.58 4.10 16.11
C ARG A 40 6.73 3.73 15.16
N ARG A 41 7.82 4.50 15.12
CA ARG A 41 9.00 4.26 14.24
C ARG A 41 8.58 4.13 12.77
N ILE A 42 8.00 5.19 12.24
CA ILE A 42 7.57 5.25 10.84
C ILE A 42 8.73 5.15 9.85
N GLU A 43 9.91 5.68 10.21
CA GLU A 43 11.11 5.66 9.36
C GLU A 43 11.49 4.22 8.96
N ASP A 44 11.42 3.28 9.90
CA ASP A 44 11.68 1.86 9.67
C ASP A 44 10.55 1.13 8.92
N LYS A 45 9.41 1.79 8.69
CA LYS A 45 8.16 1.20 8.18
C LYS A 45 7.78 1.67 6.77
N GLN A 46 8.62 2.48 6.16
CA GLN A 46 8.45 2.86 4.77
C GLN A 46 8.67 1.66 3.86
N ILE A 47 7.90 1.63 2.78
CA ILE A 47 7.89 0.54 1.83
C ILE A 47 8.83 0.92 0.68
N GLY A 48 9.83 0.06 0.46
CA GLY A 48 10.73 0.21 -0.68
C GLY A 48 10.08 -0.31 -1.97
N VAL A 49 10.51 0.22 -3.10
CA VAL A 49 10.08 -0.27 -4.42
C VAL A 49 10.44 -1.74 -4.66
N TRP A 50 11.40 -2.28 -3.90
CA TRP A 50 11.82 -3.69 -3.91
C TRP A 50 11.08 -4.57 -2.89
N PHE A 51 10.08 -4.04 -2.19
CA PHE A 51 9.37 -4.75 -1.12
C PHE A 51 8.63 -6.00 -1.64
N LEU A 52 8.01 -5.89 -2.82
CA LEU A 52 7.40 -7.01 -3.52
C LEU A 52 8.31 -7.47 -4.66
N LYS A 53 8.31 -8.79 -4.89
CA LYS A 53 8.90 -9.36 -6.11
C LYS A 53 7.88 -9.18 -7.22
N SER A 54 8.29 -8.53 -8.30
CA SER A 54 7.54 -8.52 -9.55
C SER A 54 7.89 -9.79 -10.35
N GLU A 55 6.88 -10.50 -10.81
CA GLU A 55 7.03 -11.57 -11.81
C GLU A 55 6.61 -10.99 -13.15
N ASP A 56 7.42 -11.16 -14.20
CA ASP A 56 7.15 -10.61 -15.54
C ASP A 56 6.89 -9.09 -15.61
N ASN A 57 7.62 -8.29 -14.80
CA ASN A 57 7.40 -6.84 -14.63
C ASN A 57 5.98 -6.49 -14.14
N GLN A 58 5.35 -7.41 -13.41
CA GLN A 58 4.03 -7.20 -12.84
C GLN A 58 4.04 -7.61 -11.37
N VAL A 59 3.42 -6.79 -10.53
CA VAL A 59 3.14 -7.14 -9.14
C VAL A 59 1.77 -7.78 -9.11
N THR A 60 1.72 -9.06 -8.73
CA THR A 60 0.47 -9.79 -8.57
C THR A 60 -0.32 -9.27 -7.39
N LYS A 61 -1.65 -9.30 -7.49
CA LYS A 61 -2.55 -8.91 -6.41
C LYS A 61 -2.33 -9.78 -5.17
N GLU A 62 -2.08 -11.07 -5.39
CA GLU A 62 -1.74 -12.01 -4.31
C GLU A 62 -0.48 -11.57 -3.53
N SER A 63 0.53 -11.02 -4.21
CA SER A 63 1.73 -10.49 -3.54
C SER A 63 1.40 -9.25 -2.71
N ILE A 64 0.52 -8.39 -3.20
CA ILE A 64 0.05 -7.22 -2.46
C ILE A 64 -0.71 -7.67 -1.22
N GLU A 65 -1.66 -8.58 -1.35
CA GLU A 65 -2.42 -9.11 -0.21
C GLU A 65 -1.45 -9.76 0.79
N ASN A 66 -0.80 -10.86 0.42
CA ASN A 66 -0.05 -11.70 1.35
C ASN A 66 1.19 -11.05 1.97
N LYS A 67 1.84 -10.09 1.30
CA LYS A 67 3.04 -9.43 1.83
C LYS A 67 2.78 -7.99 2.21
N LEU A 68 2.24 -7.18 1.31
CA LEU A 68 2.10 -5.74 1.53
C LEU A 68 1.01 -5.43 2.56
N MET A 69 -0.20 -5.94 2.33
CA MET A 69 -1.33 -5.74 3.23
C MET A 69 -1.08 -6.43 4.57
N PHE A 70 -0.47 -7.63 4.55
CA PHE A 70 -0.04 -8.28 5.79
C PHE A 70 0.98 -7.43 6.58
N TYR A 71 1.99 -6.86 5.93
CA TYR A 71 2.95 -5.98 6.58
C TYR A 71 2.31 -4.70 7.11
N LEU A 72 1.41 -4.09 6.33
CA LEU A 72 0.64 -2.94 6.78
C LEU A 72 -0.20 -3.29 8.03
N TRP A 73 -0.83 -4.46 8.03
CA TRP A 73 -1.65 -4.93 9.13
C TRP A 73 -0.85 -5.24 10.41
N ASP A 74 0.22 -6.05 10.27
CA ASP A 74 0.97 -6.59 11.40
C ASP A 74 2.09 -5.65 11.88
N SER A 75 2.79 -5.01 10.95
CA SER A 75 3.95 -4.16 11.27
C SER A 75 3.62 -2.67 11.33
N VAL A 76 2.79 -2.15 10.42
CA VAL A 76 2.51 -0.70 10.34
C VAL A 76 1.37 -0.27 11.27
N PHE A 77 0.27 -1.03 11.24
CA PHE A 77 -0.96 -0.75 11.99
C PHE A 77 -1.34 -1.86 13.01
N PRO A 78 -0.39 -2.38 13.84
CA PRO A 78 -0.71 -3.45 14.79
C PRO A 78 -1.70 -3.04 15.88
N ARG A 79 -1.72 -1.74 16.22
CA ARG A 79 -2.54 -1.20 17.33
C ARG A 79 -3.74 -0.40 16.86
N ASP A 80 -3.58 0.36 15.78
CA ASP A 80 -4.57 1.31 15.30
C ASP A 80 -4.85 1.09 13.82
N ARG A 81 -5.98 0.45 13.53
CA ARG A 81 -6.47 0.19 12.16
C ARG A 81 -7.34 1.31 11.60
N ARG A 82 -7.63 2.30 12.43
CA ARG A 82 -8.39 3.51 12.09
C ARG A 82 -7.93 4.17 10.78
N PRO A 83 -6.62 4.25 10.46
CA PRO A 83 -6.16 4.78 9.17
C PRO A 83 -6.65 3.99 7.97
N LEU A 84 -6.63 2.66 8.05
CA LEU A 84 -7.11 1.78 6.98
C LEU A 84 -8.64 1.86 6.88
N GLU A 85 -9.32 1.89 8.02
CA GLU A 85 -10.77 2.07 8.09
C GLU A 85 -11.20 3.42 7.48
N ASP A 86 -10.53 4.52 7.82
CA ASP A 86 -10.81 5.86 7.28
C ASP A 86 -10.52 5.94 5.77
N LEU A 87 -9.45 5.29 5.32
CA LEU A 87 -9.12 5.18 3.90
C LEU A 87 -10.24 4.47 3.12
N LEU A 88 -10.66 3.31 3.59
CA LEU A 88 -11.69 2.50 2.94
C LEU A 88 -13.07 3.17 3.05
N SER A 89 -13.37 3.82 4.17
CA SER A 89 -14.62 4.56 4.38
C SER A 89 -14.77 5.74 3.42
N LYS A 90 -13.68 6.32 2.91
CA LYS A 90 -13.73 7.38 1.87
C LYS A 90 -14.18 6.86 0.51
N VAL A 91 -13.87 5.60 0.19
CA VAL A 91 -14.26 4.96 -1.07
C VAL A 91 -15.71 4.49 -0.98
N ASP A 92 -16.07 3.76 0.08
CA ASP A 92 -17.38 3.08 0.17
C ASP A 92 -18.45 3.89 0.93
N LYS A 93 -18.11 5.04 1.52
CA LYS A 93 -19.01 5.90 2.33
C LYS A 93 -19.75 5.16 3.46
N GLN A 94 -19.25 4.00 3.87
CA GLN A 94 -19.74 3.21 4.99
C GLN A 94 -18.66 3.13 6.07
N SER A 95 -19.09 3.00 7.33
CA SER A 95 -18.15 2.80 8.43
C SER A 95 -17.55 1.40 8.36
N ILE A 96 -16.41 1.27 7.68
CA ILE A 96 -15.70 0.00 7.57
C ILE A 96 -14.94 -0.24 8.87
N LYS A 97 -15.14 -1.42 9.46
CA LYS A 97 -14.43 -1.84 10.67
C LYS A 97 -13.63 -3.09 10.39
N LEU A 98 -12.31 -2.99 10.45
CA LEU A 98 -11.42 -4.09 10.14
C LEU A 98 -11.09 -4.88 11.41
N ILE A 99 -11.78 -6.00 11.62
CA ILE A 99 -11.60 -6.84 12.81
C ILE A 99 -10.55 -7.92 12.55
N THR A 100 -10.60 -8.55 11.38
CA THR A 100 -9.69 -9.61 10.97
C THR A 100 -8.90 -9.21 9.73
N TYR A 101 -7.75 -9.86 9.53
CA TYR A 101 -6.95 -9.67 8.32
C TYR A 101 -7.72 -10.11 7.07
N SER A 102 -8.58 -11.13 7.18
CA SER A 102 -9.46 -11.56 6.09
C SER A 102 -10.43 -10.47 5.65
N ASP A 103 -10.95 -9.65 6.57
CA ASP A 103 -11.79 -8.49 6.23
C ASP A 103 -11.00 -7.46 5.42
N PHE A 104 -9.72 -7.30 5.73
CA PHE A 104 -8.85 -6.39 4.99
C PHE A 104 -8.53 -6.92 3.59
N ILE A 105 -8.19 -8.21 3.45
CA ILE A 105 -7.97 -8.84 2.14
C ILE A 105 -9.22 -8.78 1.27
N ALA A 106 -10.42 -8.95 1.84
CA ALA A 106 -11.67 -8.86 1.08
C ALA A 106 -11.86 -7.48 0.43
N LEU A 107 -11.23 -6.44 0.98
CA LEU A 107 -11.24 -5.05 0.49
C LEU A 107 -9.92 -4.67 -0.18
N SER A 108 -9.16 -5.64 -0.69
CA SER A 108 -7.85 -5.39 -1.32
C SER A 108 -7.96 -4.52 -2.57
N ASP A 109 -8.98 -4.73 -3.41
CA ASP A 109 -9.22 -3.90 -4.59
C ASP A 109 -9.55 -2.46 -4.19
N ASP A 110 -10.47 -2.28 -3.24
CA ASP A 110 -10.85 -0.96 -2.72
C ASP A 110 -9.68 -0.25 -2.07
N PHE A 111 -8.83 -0.98 -1.34
CA PHE A 111 -7.61 -0.44 -0.76
C PHE A 111 -6.63 0.05 -1.84
N ILE A 112 -6.39 -0.77 -2.87
CA ILE A 112 -5.49 -0.42 -3.97
C ILE A 112 -6.04 0.82 -4.69
N ASP A 113 -7.34 0.83 -5.02
CA ASP A 113 -7.99 1.96 -5.68
C ASP A 113 -7.99 3.22 -4.81
N ALA A 114 -8.19 3.10 -3.49
CA ALA A 114 -8.12 4.22 -2.56
C ALA A 114 -6.73 4.86 -2.58
N ILE A 115 -5.67 4.05 -2.55
CA ILE A 115 -4.28 4.54 -2.60
C ILE A 115 -3.96 5.17 -3.96
N ILE A 116 -4.45 4.59 -5.06
CA ILE A 116 -4.23 5.12 -6.42
C ILE A 116 -4.99 6.44 -6.62
N SER A 117 -6.23 6.52 -6.15
CA SER A 117 -7.14 7.65 -6.36
C SER A 117 -6.88 8.81 -5.40
N CYS A 118 -6.37 8.54 -4.19
CA CYS A 118 -6.06 9.60 -3.24
C CYS A 118 -4.74 10.32 -3.57
N GLU A 119 -4.83 11.63 -3.76
CA GLU A 119 -3.66 12.51 -3.73
C GLU A 119 -3.37 12.91 -2.29
N TRP A 120 -2.31 12.34 -1.71
CA TRP A 120 -1.86 12.67 -0.36
C TRP A 120 -1.00 13.93 -0.42
N LEU A 121 -1.56 15.08 -0.02
CA LEU A 121 -0.80 16.32 0.13
C LEU A 121 0.30 16.12 1.18
N THR A 122 1.55 16.05 0.73
CA THR A 122 2.72 16.10 1.60
C THR A 122 2.94 17.56 2.01
N PHE A 123 2.76 17.88 3.28
CA PHE A 123 3.09 19.20 3.85
C PHE A 123 4.59 19.30 4.14
#